data_AF-T0MCZ1-F1
#
_entry.id   AF-T0MCZ1-F1
#
_cell.length_a   1.000
_cell.length_b   1.000
_cell.length_c   1.000
_cell.angle_alpha   90.00
_cell.angle_beta   90.00
_cell.angle_gamma   90.00
#
_symmetry.space_group_name_H-M   'P 1'
#
loop_
_entity.id
_entity.type
_entity.pdbx_description
1 polymer ?
#
loop_
_entity_poly.entity_id
_entity_poly.type
_entity_poly.pdbx_seq_one_letter_code
_entity_poly.pdbx_strand_id
1 'polypeptide(L)'
;MQLTVSELRKIIQNFMKEQFEVEKFRINSAIPNETNKTWTLLISYNMEISQSVEFHDLKLEPKLSLAKSCFVIIDDEKKQVYWWYEA
;
A
#
# COMPACT_ATOMS: atom_id res chain seq x y z
N MET A 1 -23.33 -6.74 0.76
CA MET A 1 -22.51 -7.66 1.57
C MET A 1 -21.17 -6.97 1.74
N GLN A 2 -20.73 -6.78 2.98
CA GLN A 2 -19.50 -6.05 3.28
C GLN A 2 -18.29 -6.99 3.12
N LEU A 3 -17.18 -6.49 2.57
CA LEU A 3 -15.95 -7.27 2.47
C LEU A 3 -15.40 -7.65 3.85
N THR A 4 -14.85 -8.85 3.92
CA THR A 4 -14.08 -9.30 5.10
C THR A 4 -12.68 -8.69 5.11
N VAL A 5 -12.05 -8.64 6.28
CA VAL A 5 -10.65 -8.19 6.42
C VAL A 5 -9.69 -8.97 5.51
N SER A 6 -9.93 -10.28 5.35
CA SER A 6 -9.12 -11.14 4.46
C SER A 6 -9.27 -10.77 2.98
N GLU A 7 -10.47 -10.40 2.54
CA GLU A 7 -10.70 -9.92 1.17
C GLU A 7 -10.07 -8.55 0.94
N LEU A 8 -10.25 -7.61 1.88
CA LEU A 8 -9.60 -6.29 1.83
C LEU A 8 -8.07 -6.44 1.72
N ARG A 9 -7.48 -7.34 2.50
CA ARG A 9 -6.03 -7.59 2.46
C ARG A 9 -5.57 -8.10 1.10
N LYS A 10 -6.34 -8.98 0.44
CA LYS A 10 -6.00 -9.47 -0.91
C LYS A 10 -6.07 -8.36 -1.95
N ILE A 11 -7.10 -7.52 -1.90
CA ILE A 11 -7.24 -6.35 -2.79
C ILE A 11 -6.05 -5.41 -2.61
N ILE A 12 -5.71 -5.08 -1.35
CA ILE A 12 -4.56 -4.21 -1.06
C ILE A 12 -3.23 -4.85 -1.46
N GLN A 13 -3.05 -6.16 -1.28
CA GLN A 13 -1.82 -6.83 -1.70
C GLN A 13 -1.57 -6.69 -3.21
N ASN A 14 -2.61 -6.87 -4.02
CA ASN A 14 -2.49 -6.68 -5.48
C ASN A 14 -2.22 -5.21 -5.81
N PHE A 15 -2.97 -4.28 -5.20
CA PHE A 15 -2.78 -2.84 -5.37
C PHE A 15 -1.36 -2.38 -5.02
N MET A 16 -0.82 -2.79 -3.86
CA MET A 16 0.53 -2.40 -3.40
C MET A 16 1.62 -2.92 -4.35
N LYS A 17 1.44 -4.13 -4.86
CA LYS A 17 2.36 -4.72 -5.83
C LYS A 17 2.30 -3.99 -7.17
N GLU A 18 1.11 -3.67 -7.66
CA GLU A 18 0.91 -3.03 -8.97
C GLU A 18 1.29 -1.54 -8.98
N GLN A 19 1.00 -0.80 -7.90
CA GLN A 19 1.21 0.65 -7.86
C GLN A 19 2.58 1.06 -7.31
N PHE A 20 3.13 0.29 -6.37
CA PHE A 20 4.34 0.67 -5.64
C PHE A 20 5.45 -0.39 -5.71
N GLU A 21 5.23 -1.52 -6.37
CA GLU A 21 6.17 -2.66 -6.39
C GLU A 21 6.53 -3.18 -4.99
N VAL A 22 5.59 -3.07 -4.04
CA VAL A 22 5.80 -3.42 -2.64
C VAL A 22 5.01 -4.66 -2.24
N GLU A 23 5.70 -5.66 -1.66
CA GLU A 23 5.07 -6.86 -1.13
C GLU A 23 4.69 -6.75 0.36
N LYS A 24 5.40 -5.92 1.12
CA LYS A 24 5.22 -5.78 2.58
C LYS A 24 4.59 -4.44 2.91
N PHE A 25 3.39 -4.49 3.46
CA PHE A 25 2.63 -3.33 3.91
C PHE A 25 1.88 -3.65 5.20
N ARG A 26 1.39 -2.60 5.86
CA ARG A 26 0.52 -2.69 7.04
C ARG A 26 -0.72 -1.85 6.82
N ILE A 27 -1.89 -2.44 7.05
CA ILE A 27 -3.15 -1.70 7.17
C ILE A 27 -3.22 -1.20 8.62
N ASN A 28 -3.11 0.11 8.81
CA ASN A 28 -3.14 0.76 10.13
C ASN A 28 -4.57 1.03 10.61
N SER A 29 -5.48 1.31 9.67
CA SER A 29 -6.89 1.54 9.94
C SER A 29 -7.73 1.03 8.78
N ALA A 30 -8.93 0.54 9.10
CA ALA A 30 -9.95 0.13 8.16
C ALA A 30 -11.31 0.58 8.67
N ILE A 31 -11.90 1.58 8.00
CA ILE A 31 -13.17 2.18 8.41
C ILE A 31 -14.20 1.89 7.32
N PRO A 32 -15.28 1.16 7.62
CA PRO A 32 -16.33 0.94 6.65
C PRO A 32 -17.28 2.13 6.58
N ASN A 33 -17.82 2.37 5.39
CA ASN A 33 -18.90 3.30 5.14
C ASN A 33 -20.07 2.52 4.53
N GLU A 34 -21.08 2.26 5.36
CA GLU A 34 -22.25 1.47 4.98
C GLU A 34 -23.12 2.15 3.92
N THR A 35 -23.19 3.49 3.94
CA THR A 35 -24.01 4.28 3.00
C THR A 35 -23.50 4.13 1.58
N ASN A 36 -22.18 4.26 1.40
CA ASN A 36 -21.55 4.20 0.09
C ASN A 36 -21.05 2.79 -0.26
N LYS A 37 -21.17 1.82 0.65
CA LYS A 37 -20.61 0.47 0.52
C LYS A 37 -19.13 0.49 0.15
N THR A 38 -18.36 1.25 0.93
CA THR A 38 -16.92 1.43 0.72
C THR A 38 -16.13 1.20 2.00
N TRP A 39 -14.83 0.94 1.86
CA TRP A 39 -13.87 0.97 2.96
C TRP A 39 -12.85 2.07 2.74
N THR A 40 -12.57 2.85 3.78
CA THR A 40 -11.43 3.76 3.82
C THR A 40 -10.32 3.13 4.64
N LEU A 41 -9.16 2.94 4.01
CA LEU A 41 -7.99 2.30 4.59
C LEU A 41 -6.83 3.30 4.70
N LEU A 42 -6.08 3.23 5.80
CA LEU A 42 -4.77 3.86 5.93
C LEU A 42 -3.70 2.76 5.90
N ILE A 43 -2.80 2.82 4.94
CA ILE A 43 -1.75 1.83 4.73
C ILE A 43 -0.39 2.47 4.92
N SER A 44 0.52 1.79 5.61
CA SER A 44 1.94 2.14 5.63
C SER A 44 2.79 1.06 4.99
N TYR A 45 3.86 1.49 4.36
CA TYR A 45 4.80 0.62 3.68
C TYR A 45 6.18 1.25 3.63
N ASN A 46 7.18 0.44 3.30
CA ASN A 46 8.54 0.90 3.10
C ASN A 46 8.89 0.78 1.62
N MET A 47 9.45 1.85 1.05
CA MET A 47 10.12 1.76 -0.25
C MET A 47 11.61 1.57 -0.03
N GLU A 48 12.20 0.58 -0.69
CA GLU A 48 13.65 0.49 -0.81
C GLU A 48 14.11 1.54 -1.83
N ILE A 49 14.96 2.46 -1.40
CA ILE A 49 15.65 3.40 -2.29
C ILE A 49 17.01 2.80 -2.59
N SER A 50 17.21 2.31 -3.81
CA SER A 50 18.54 1.99 -4.31
C SER A 50 19.23 3.28 -4.73
N GLN A 51 20.05 3.85 -3.85
CA GLN A 51 21.03 4.85 -4.26
C GLN A 51 22.29 4.12 -4.68
N SER A 52 22.50 3.98 -5.99
CA SER A 52 23.81 3.62 -6.54
C SER A 52 24.73 4.84 -6.39
N VAL A 53 25.38 4.98 -5.24
CA VAL A 53 26.46 5.97 -5.12
C VAL A 53 27.73 5.30 -5.61
N GLU A 54 28.15 5.64 -6.84
CA GLU A 54 29.44 5.21 -7.38
C GLU A 54 30.57 5.89 -6.60
N PHE A 55 30.97 5.29 -5.48
CA PHE A 55 32.28 5.55 -4.90
C PHE A 55 33.27 4.56 -5.51
N HIS A 56 34.32 5.09 -6.12
CA HIS A 56 35.45 4.33 -6.65
C HIS A 56 35.81 3.16 -5.72
N ASP A 57 35.70 1.95 -6.27
CA ASP A 57 36.11 0.64 -5.73
C ASP A 57 35.42 0.03 -4.50
N LEU A 58 34.32 0.59 -3.98
CA LEU A 58 33.50 -0.07 -2.96
C LEU A 58 32.00 0.03 -3.31
N LYS A 59 31.47 -1.01 -3.97
CA LYS A 59 30.01 -1.20 -4.16
C LYS A 59 29.35 -1.60 -2.84
N LEU A 60 29.21 -0.65 -1.92
CA LEU A 60 28.27 -0.75 -0.82
C LEU A 60 27.01 0.00 -1.26
N GLU A 61 25.94 -0.73 -1.55
CA GLU A 61 24.61 -0.15 -1.71
C GLU A 61 23.97 -0.06 -0.32
N PRO A 62 23.97 1.12 0.35
CA PRO A 62 23.16 1.28 1.54
C PRO A 62 21.69 1.12 1.14
N LYS A 63 21.04 0.04 1.60
CA LYS A 63 19.59 -0.11 1.50
C LYS A 63 18.92 0.90 2.42
N LEU A 64 18.59 2.08 1.88
CA LEU A 64 17.79 3.06 2.58
C LEU A 64 16.31 2.68 2.43
N SER A 65 15.64 2.44 3.55
CA SER A 65 14.20 2.19 3.58
C SER A 65 13.49 3.50 3.95
N LEU A 66 12.68 4.03 3.03
CA LEU A 66 11.83 5.19 3.30
C LEU A 66 10.44 4.73 3.71
N ALA A 67 10.01 5.11 4.91
CA ALA A 67 8.64 4.87 5.37
C ALA A 67 7.67 5.81 4.65
N LYS A 68 6.60 5.23 4.10
CA LYS A 68 5.55 5.90 3.34
C LYS A 68 4.18 5.48 3.84
N SER A 69 3.17 6.27 3.48
CA SER A 69 1.77 5.95 3.76
C SER A 69 0.86 6.37 2.62
N CYS A 70 -0.23 5.63 2.44
CA CYS A 70 -1.28 5.99 1.50
C CYS A 70 -2.67 5.74 2.10
N PHE A 71 -3.63 6.54 1.65
CA PHE A 71 -5.05 6.33 1.88
C PHE A 71 -5.65 5.63 0.67
N VAL A 72 -6.49 4.62 0.91
CA VAL A 72 -7.14 3.84 -0.14
C VAL A 72 -8.62 3.72 0.15
N ILE A 73 -9.45 3.93 -0.87
CA ILE A 73 -10.89 3.68 -0.84
C ILE A 73 -11.18 2.44 -1.68
N ILE A 74 -11.79 1.42 -1.08
CA ILE A 74 -12.23 0.19 -1.75
C ILE A 74 -13.76 0.22 -1.88
N ASP A 75 -14.25 -0.13 -3.06
CA ASP A 75 -15.67 -0.35 -3.35
C ASP A 75 -16.02 -1.81 -3.03
N ASP A 76 -16.95 -2.03 -2.08
CA ASP A 76 -17.35 -3.38 -1.64
C ASP A 76 -18.02 -4.18 -2.76
N GLU A 77 -18.79 -3.51 -3.63
CA GLU A 77 -19.56 -4.19 -4.67
C GLU A 77 -18.67 -4.61 -5.82
N LYS A 78 -17.75 -3.72 -6.22
CA LYS A 78 -16.79 -3.99 -7.31
C LYS A 78 -15.56 -4.76 -6.83
N LYS A 79 -15.35 -4.86 -5.52
CA LYS A 79 -14.21 -5.53 -4.89
C LYS A 79 -12.85 -5.04 -5.39
N GLN A 80 -12.73 -3.73 -5.58
CA GLN A 80 -11.53 -3.10 -6.15
C GLN A 80 -11.26 -1.74 -5.51
N VAL A 81 -10.04 -1.26 -5.68
CA VAL A 81 -9.68 0.11 -5.32
C VAL A 81 -10.44 1.08 -6.23
N TYR A 82 -11.21 1.97 -5.61
CA TYR A 82 -11.93 3.05 -6.29
C TYR A 82 -11.07 4.31 -6.40
N TRP A 83 -10.32 4.63 -5.35
CA TRP A 83 -9.47 5.82 -5.28
C TRP A 83 -8.34 5.63 -4.26
N TRP A 84 -7.23 6.36 -4.45
CA TRP A 84 -6.15 6.39 -3.48
C TRP A 84 -5.36 7.71 -3.53
N TYR A 85 -4.61 7.97 -2.47
CA TYR A 85 -3.70 9.11 -2.34
C TYR A 85 -2.48 8.73 -1.49
N GLU A 86 -1.28 9.01 -2.00
CA GLU A 86 -0.03 8.88 -1.24
C GLU A 86 0.26 10.18 -0.48
N ALA A 87 0.56 10.05 0.82
CA ALA A 87 0.88 11.15 1.73
C ALA A 87 2.40 11.37 1.86
#